data_AF-A0A3D5MY11-F1
#
_entry.id   AF-A0A3D5MY11-F1
#
_cell.length_a   1.000
_cell.length_b   1.000
_cell.length_c   1.000
_cell.angle_alpha   90.00
_cell.angle_beta   90.00
_cell.angle_gamma   90.00
#
_symmetry.space_group_name_H-M   'P 1'
#
loop_
_entity.id
_entity.type
_entity.pdbx_description
1 polymer ?
#
loop_
_entity_poly.entity_id
_entity_poly.type
_entity_poly.pdbx_seq_one_letter_code
_entity_poly.pdbx_strand_id
1 'polypeptide(L)'
;MEEILLAVKNKDIDEESALDILVEFIDKTKITKVKNIIKLLCIGTLSLENASKMLNAMSSLNNANDSHDEELNHEDEHKKSKNYFYGEYGARNKDGGKSHEKAKTPEKSRQKKAARPLEKEEYDKIMSLCKSGFKYDDNGKTRTFRPNEQLAMTFLLQANLGLRISDVLKLTPSTLKNDKLEIIEKKTGKLQYRDINKNLKGIIYEYALDHNIKADECIIKLKRRGVHKQLSIITNYLKLTNISSHSFRKLYSMTVYNATDGDIELLKELLNHSSIATTQKYIRRTQQEINKVSSSIDFTYSW
;
A
#
# COMPACT_ATOMS: atom_id res chain seq x y z
N MET A 1 12.57 9.00 29.66
CA MET A 1 12.89 7.63 29.18
C MET A 1 14.18 7.63 28.36
N GLU A 2 14.29 8.40 27.27
CA GLU A 2 15.56 8.48 26.51
C GLU A 2 16.74 8.99 27.35
N GLU A 3 16.51 9.96 28.23
CA GLU A 3 17.53 10.46 29.18
C GLU A 3 18.01 9.38 30.17
N ILE A 4 17.11 8.52 30.65
CA ILE A 4 17.46 7.39 31.54
C ILE A 4 18.32 6.35 30.79
N LEU A 5 17.94 6.04 29.54
CA LEU A 5 18.73 5.15 28.68
C LEU A 5 20.10 5.75 28.34
N LEU A 6 20.20 7.08 28.24
CA LEU A 6 21.47 7.78 28.03
C LEU A 6 22.36 7.73 29.28
N ALA A 7 21.77 7.96 30.46
CA ALA A 7 22.47 7.86 31.74
C ALA A 7 23.04 6.44 32.01
N VAL A 8 22.25 5.39 31.76
CA VAL A 8 22.75 3.99 31.87
C VAL A 8 23.87 3.73 30.86
N LYS A 9 23.73 4.20 29.61
CA LYS A 9 24.76 4.04 28.57
C LYS A 9 26.07 4.75 28.92
N ASN A 10 25.99 5.89 29.61
CA ASN A 10 27.14 6.65 30.11
C ASN A 10 27.72 6.09 31.42
N LYS A 11 27.01 5.15 32.07
CA LYS A 11 27.27 4.64 33.44
C LYS A 11 27.09 5.67 34.55
N ASP A 12 26.26 6.69 34.32
CA ASP A 12 25.88 7.70 35.31
C ASP A 12 24.91 7.10 36.37
N ILE A 13 24.18 6.04 36.00
CA ILE A 13 23.24 5.27 36.84
C ILE A 13 23.41 3.79 36.49
N ASP A 14 23.35 2.90 37.49
CA ASP A 14 23.37 1.45 37.27
C ASP A 14 22.03 0.90 36.74
N GLU A 15 22.05 -0.33 36.22
CA GLU A 15 20.88 -0.95 35.58
C GLU A 15 19.73 -1.23 36.57
N GLU A 16 20.01 -1.43 37.85
CA GLU A 16 19.03 -1.78 38.88
C GLU A 16 18.32 -0.52 39.39
N SER A 17 19.07 0.53 39.72
CA SER A 17 18.52 1.87 40.01
C SER A 17 17.71 2.44 38.84
N ALA A 18 18.14 2.19 37.60
CA ALA A 18 17.39 2.61 36.41
C ALA A 18 16.08 1.83 36.23
N LEU A 19 16.03 0.56 36.64
CA LEU A 19 14.79 -0.23 36.66
C LEU A 19 13.80 0.31 37.68
N ASP A 20 14.23 0.64 38.90
CA ASP A 20 13.36 1.19 39.94
C ASP A 20 12.74 2.53 39.54
N ILE A 21 13.54 3.46 39.00
CA ILE A 21 13.06 4.75 38.48
C ILE A 21 12.08 4.54 37.30
N LEU A 22 12.31 3.53 36.47
CA LEU A 22 11.39 3.18 35.39
C LEU A 22 10.10 2.52 35.89
N VAL A 23 10.12 1.83 37.03
CA VAL A 23 8.93 1.23 37.68
C VAL A 23 8.07 2.31 38.34
N GLU A 24 8.67 3.27 39.05
CA GLU A 24 7.96 4.39 39.70
C GLU A 24 7.20 5.26 38.68
N PHE A 25 7.69 5.36 37.44
CA PHE A 25 7.04 6.07 36.34
C PHE A 25 5.90 5.30 35.64
N ILE A 26 5.46 4.13 36.13
CA ILE A 26 4.46 3.28 35.47
C ILE A 26 3.05 3.45 36.06
N ASP A 27 2.21 4.21 35.36
CA ASP A 27 0.80 3.84 35.17
C ASP A 27 0.27 4.18 33.74
N LYS A 28 -0.91 3.65 33.40
CA LYS A 28 -1.81 3.92 32.26
C LYS A 28 -1.36 3.71 30.82
N THR A 29 -0.34 2.87 30.55
CA THR A 29 -0.02 2.44 29.15
C THR A 29 0.53 1.00 29.08
N LYS A 30 -0.30 -0.02 29.31
CA LYS A 30 0.14 -1.42 29.45
C LYS A 30 0.59 -2.12 28.14
N ILE A 31 0.23 -1.64 26.94
CA ILE A 31 0.58 -2.31 25.66
C ILE A 31 1.93 -1.86 25.08
N THR A 32 2.22 -0.55 25.05
CA THR A 32 3.47 0.00 24.47
C THR A 32 4.72 -0.45 25.24
N LYS A 33 4.58 -0.72 26.54
CA LYS A 33 5.69 -1.09 27.44
C LYS A 33 6.22 -2.50 27.16
N VAL A 34 5.35 -3.47 26.85
CA VAL A 34 5.75 -4.82 26.41
C VAL A 34 6.55 -4.77 25.11
N LYS A 35 6.13 -3.94 24.13
CA LYS A 35 6.88 -3.72 22.88
C LYS A 35 8.30 -3.18 23.13
N ASN A 36 8.50 -2.32 24.12
CA ASN A 36 9.82 -1.78 24.46
C ASN A 36 10.75 -2.82 25.14
N ILE A 37 10.24 -3.67 26.02
CA ILE A 37 11.05 -4.74 26.65
C ILE A 37 11.51 -5.74 25.58
N ILE A 38 10.62 -6.13 24.66
CA ILE A 38 10.96 -7.00 23.52
C ILE A 38 12.00 -6.32 22.61
N LYS A 39 11.92 -4.99 22.41
CA LYS A 39 12.90 -4.22 21.64
C LYS A 39 14.29 -4.23 22.28
N LEU A 40 14.38 -4.14 23.61
CA LEU A 40 15.65 -4.20 24.36
C LEU A 40 16.27 -5.61 24.34
N LEU A 41 15.45 -6.67 24.46
CA LEU A 41 15.88 -8.05 24.25
C LEU A 41 16.51 -8.25 22.85
N CYS A 42 15.84 -7.78 21.80
CA CYS A 42 16.30 -7.91 20.41
C CYS A 42 17.60 -7.13 20.10
N ILE A 43 17.98 -6.15 20.93
CA ILE A 43 19.21 -5.36 20.78
C ILE A 43 20.35 -5.92 21.67
N GLY A 44 20.06 -6.94 22.50
CA GLY A 44 21.05 -7.60 23.35
C GLY A 44 21.42 -6.83 24.62
N THR A 45 20.68 -5.76 24.93
CA THR A 45 20.93 -4.87 26.08
C THR A 45 20.20 -5.29 27.36
N LEU A 46 19.43 -6.39 27.31
CA LEU A 46 18.71 -6.93 28.47
C LEU A 46 18.80 -8.46 28.44
N SER A 47 19.13 -9.08 29.58
CA SER A 47 19.20 -10.54 29.66
C SER A 47 17.81 -11.18 29.63
N LEU A 48 17.72 -12.41 29.10
CA LEU A 48 16.47 -13.16 29.02
C LEU A 48 15.83 -13.38 30.40
N GLU A 49 16.66 -13.61 31.41
CA GLU A 49 16.22 -13.84 32.79
C GLU A 49 15.63 -12.56 33.42
N ASN A 50 16.29 -11.40 33.23
CA ASN A 50 15.79 -10.13 33.77
C ASN A 50 14.51 -9.69 33.05
N ALA A 51 14.41 -9.88 31.73
CA ALA A 51 13.16 -9.64 31.00
C ALA A 51 12.00 -10.54 31.48
N SER A 52 12.29 -11.80 31.84
CA SER A 52 11.28 -12.70 32.43
C SER A 52 10.83 -12.23 33.81
N LYS A 53 11.75 -11.76 34.67
CA LYS A 53 11.42 -11.17 35.98
C LYS A 53 10.52 -9.93 35.82
N MET A 54 10.83 -9.05 34.87
CA MET A 54 10.00 -7.87 34.55
C MET A 54 8.58 -8.25 34.08
N LEU A 55 8.45 -9.23 33.18
CA LEU A 55 7.14 -9.69 32.68
C LEU A 55 6.29 -10.34 33.79
N ASN A 56 6.91 -11.08 34.70
CA ASN A 56 6.22 -11.70 35.84
C ASN A 56 5.76 -10.66 36.88
N ALA A 57 6.60 -9.65 37.16
CA ALA A 57 6.22 -8.51 38.01
C ALA A 57 5.05 -7.71 37.41
N MET A 58 5.07 -7.44 36.10
CA MET A 58 3.96 -6.79 35.39
C MET A 58 2.66 -7.60 35.41
N SER A 59 2.76 -8.94 35.39
CA SER A 59 1.58 -9.82 35.48
C SER A 59 0.98 -9.85 36.88
N SER A 60 1.83 -9.82 37.92
CA SER A 60 1.39 -9.76 39.33
C SER A 60 0.63 -8.46 39.64
N LEU A 61 0.97 -7.36 38.97
CA LEU A 61 0.27 -6.07 39.06
C LEU A 61 -1.04 -5.99 38.25
N ASN A 62 -1.37 -6.98 37.41
CA ASN A 62 -2.70 -7.06 36.78
C ASN A 62 -3.72 -7.73 37.71
N ASN A 63 -3.33 -8.83 38.36
CA ASN A 63 -4.24 -9.64 39.19
C ASN A 63 -4.78 -8.91 40.44
N ALA A 64 -4.22 -7.74 40.79
CA ALA A 64 -4.73 -6.88 41.85
C ALA A 64 -5.88 -5.95 41.39
N ASN A 65 -6.11 -5.81 40.08
CA ASN A 65 -7.07 -4.85 39.52
C ASN A 65 -8.30 -5.49 38.84
N ASP A 66 -8.28 -6.81 38.55
CA ASP A 66 -9.39 -7.50 37.86
C ASP A 66 -10.60 -7.81 38.78
N SER A 67 -10.51 -7.57 40.08
CA SER A 67 -11.59 -7.87 41.04
C SER A 67 -12.73 -6.83 41.07
N HIS A 68 -12.89 -6.01 40.03
CA HIS A 68 -13.82 -4.87 40.05
C HIS A 68 -14.75 -4.71 38.84
N ASP A 69 -14.51 -5.40 37.71
CA ASP A 69 -15.23 -5.16 36.45
C ASP A 69 -16.07 -6.38 35.92
N GLU A 70 -16.19 -7.47 36.68
CA GLU A 70 -17.09 -8.61 36.34
C GLU A 70 -18.55 -8.40 36.80
N GLU A 71 -19.15 -7.27 36.46
CA GLU A 71 -20.61 -7.12 36.52
C GLU A 71 -21.08 -6.10 35.47
N LEU A 72 -21.47 -6.57 34.26
CA LEU A 72 -22.62 -6.10 33.48
C LEU A 72 -22.71 -6.70 32.05
N ASN A 73 -23.91 -7.21 31.74
CA ASN A 73 -24.52 -7.39 30.41
C ASN A 73 -24.20 -8.66 29.58
N HIS A 74 -24.99 -9.67 29.94
CA HIS A 74 -25.52 -10.75 29.10
C HIS A 74 -26.34 -10.28 27.86
N GLU A 75 -26.65 -11.23 26.96
CA GLU A 75 -27.72 -11.23 25.93
C GLU A 75 -27.56 -10.23 24.75
N ASP A 76 -27.47 -10.66 23.48
CA ASP A 76 -28.57 -11.27 22.72
C ASP A 76 -28.06 -11.98 21.42
N GLU A 77 -28.31 -13.28 21.25
CA GLU A 77 -28.08 -14.01 19.98
C GLU A 77 -29.37 -14.64 19.47
N HIS A 78 -29.89 -14.23 18.29
CA HIS A 78 -30.73 -15.16 17.52
C HIS A 78 -30.97 -14.86 16.02
N LYS A 79 -30.88 -15.94 15.22
CA LYS A 79 -31.48 -16.18 13.89
C LYS A 79 -30.82 -15.45 12.69
N LYS A 80 -30.64 -16.07 11.50
CA LYS A 80 -31.19 -17.33 10.96
C LYS A 80 -30.32 -17.97 9.86
N SER A 81 -30.57 -19.26 9.61
CA SER A 81 -30.02 -20.15 8.56
C SER A 81 -30.15 -19.65 7.11
N LYS A 82 -29.20 -19.84 6.16
CA LYS A 82 -28.61 -21.05 5.52
C LYS A 82 -29.41 -21.57 4.29
N ASN A 83 -28.68 -21.94 3.21
CA ASN A 83 -29.05 -22.80 2.06
C ASN A 83 -30.09 -22.29 1.01
N TYR A 84 -30.18 -22.82 -0.23
CA TYR A 84 -29.22 -23.26 -1.28
C TYR A 84 -30.03 -23.65 -2.56
N PHE A 85 -29.36 -23.74 -3.73
CA PHE A 85 -29.77 -24.51 -4.93
C PHE A 85 -30.74 -23.94 -6.01
N TYR A 86 -30.89 -24.72 -7.09
CA TYR A 86 -30.97 -24.36 -8.53
C TYR A 86 -32.38 -24.41 -9.17
N GLY A 87 -32.50 -23.88 -10.40
CA GLY A 87 -33.54 -24.21 -11.40
C GLY A 87 -34.28 -22.99 -11.98
N GLU A 88 -34.78 -22.97 -13.23
CA GLU A 88 -34.43 -23.74 -14.44
C GLU A 88 -34.93 -22.97 -15.70
N TYR A 89 -34.88 -23.57 -16.91
CA TYR A 89 -35.07 -22.89 -18.20
C TYR A 89 -36.53 -22.52 -18.58
N GLY A 90 -36.68 -21.50 -19.44
CA GLY A 90 -37.92 -21.23 -20.20
C GLY A 90 -37.67 -20.32 -21.41
N ALA A 91 -38.14 -20.70 -22.60
CA ALA A 91 -37.92 -19.98 -23.87
C ALA A 91 -39.16 -20.03 -24.79
N ARG A 92 -39.13 -19.21 -25.87
CA ARG A 92 -40.18 -18.93 -26.90
C ARG A 92 -41.14 -17.77 -26.55
N ASN A 93 -41.63 -16.95 -27.50
CA ASN A 93 -41.57 -17.03 -28.98
C ASN A 93 -41.45 -15.64 -29.67
N LYS A 94 -41.41 -15.65 -31.01
CA LYS A 94 -41.07 -14.53 -31.94
C LYS A 94 -42.20 -13.52 -32.18
N ASP A 95 -41.84 -12.25 -32.46
CA ASP A 95 -42.02 -11.51 -33.74
C ASP A 95 -41.83 -9.97 -33.56
N GLY A 96 -41.69 -9.11 -34.58
CA GLY A 96 -41.56 -9.34 -36.02
C GLY A 96 -41.87 -8.12 -36.93
N GLY A 97 -41.16 -6.98 -36.81
CA GLY A 97 -41.57 -5.72 -37.47
C GLY A 97 -40.45 -4.73 -37.88
N LYS A 98 -40.58 -4.22 -39.10
CA LYS A 98 -39.68 -3.38 -39.92
C LYS A 98 -39.13 -2.05 -39.33
N SER A 99 -37.87 -1.78 -39.68
CA SER A 99 -37.23 -0.49 -40.07
C SER A 99 -37.71 0.86 -39.53
N HIS A 100 -36.77 1.64 -38.97
CA HIS A 100 -36.52 3.01 -39.42
C HIS A 100 -35.07 3.43 -39.13
N GLU A 101 -34.30 3.75 -40.17
CA GLU A 101 -33.02 4.44 -40.01
C GLU A 101 -33.26 5.88 -39.54
N LYS A 102 -32.56 6.28 -38.48
CA LYS A 102 -32.25 7.69 -38.21
C LYS A 102 -30.74 7.81 -38.10
N ALA A 103 -30.15 8.57 -39.03
CA ALA A 103 -28.72 8.81 -39.08
C ALA A 103 -28.24 9.42 -37.75
N LYS A 104 -27.48 8.66 -36.96
CA LYS A 104 -26.71 9.22 -35.86
C LYS A 104 -25.54 9.98 -36.44
N THR A 105 -25.56 11.30 -36.29
CA THR A 105 -24.40 12.18 -36.46
C THR A 105 -23.22 11.58 -35.68
N PRO A 106 -22.00 11.51 -36.25
CA PRO A 106 -20.88 10.86 -35.59
C PRO A 106 -20.49 11.63 -34.32
N GLU A 107 -20.97 11.14 -33.18
CA GLU A 107 -20.60 11.62 -31.86
C GLU A 107 -19.08 11.45 -31.71
N LYS A 108 -18.34 12.56 -31.76
CA LYS A 108 -16.87 12.58 -31.79
C LYS A 108 -16.33 11.70 -30.66
N SER A 109 -15.82 10.51 -31.02
CA SER A 109 -15.33 9.56 -30.04
C SER A 109 -14.26 10.24 -29.18
N ARG A 110 -14.57 10.45 -27.89
CA ARG A 110 -13.64 11.02 -26.91
C ARG A 110 -12.51 10.01 -26.74
N GLN A 111 -11.47 10.12 -27.57
CA GLN A 111 -10.27 9.29 -27.48
C GLN A 111 -9.76 9.35 -26.04
N LYS A 112 -9.84 8.22 -25.34
CA LYS A 112 -9.37 8.10 -23.96
C LYS A 112 -7.85 8.19 -23.97
N LYS A 113 -7.33 9.42 -23.90
CA LYS A 113 -5.90 9.74 -23.78
C LYS A 113 -5.27 8.81 -22.73
N ALA A 114 -4.20 8.13 -23.10
CA ALA A 114 -3.55 7.12 -22.26
C ALA A 114 -3.04 7.70 -20.94
N ALA A 115 -2.87 6.84 -19.93
CA ALA A 115 -2.31 7.26 -18.65
C ALA A 115 -0.81 7.62 -18.78
N ARG A 116 -0.40 8.71 -18.16
CA ARG A 116 1.02 9.14 -18.05
C ARG A 116 1.65 8.71 -16.72
N PRO A 117 2.99 8.74 -16.57
CA PRO A 117 3.63 8.69 -15.26
C PRO A 117 3.14 9.84 -14.36
N LEU A 118 3.21 9.64 -13.05
CA LEU A 118 3.09 10.70 -12.06
C LEU A 118 4.44 11.41 -11.93
N GLU A 119 4.43 12.71 -11.67
CA GLU A 119 5.59 13.41 -11.13
C GLU A 119 5.68 13.21 -9.61
N LYS A 120 6.85 13.45 -9.01
CA LYS A 120 7.09 13.17 -7.58
C LYS A 120 6.15 14.00 -6.68
N GLU A 121 5.99 15.27 -7.00
CA GLU A 121 5.14 16.22 -6.27
C GLU A 121 3.65 15.87 -6.39
N GLU A 122 3.25 15.23 -7.49
CA GLU A 122 1.88 14.73 -7.68
C GLU A 122 1.63 13.48 -6.86
N TYR A 123 2.60 12.56 -6.82
CA TYR A 123 2.57 11.40 -5.93
C TYR A 123 2.47 11.83 -4.47
N ASP A 124 3.33 12.75 -4.01
CA ASP A 124 3.34 13.24 -2.62
C ASP A 124 2.01 13.93 -2.24
N LYS A 125 1.43 14.74 -3.15
CA LYS A 125 0.10 15.35 -2.96
C LYS A 125 -1.01 14.30 -2.88
N ILE A 126 -1.01 13.28 -3.74
CA ILE A 126 -2.00 12.19 -3.69
C ILE A 126 -1.87 11.42 -2.37
N MET A 127 -0.64 11.09 -1.96
CA MET A 127 -0.37 10.35 -0.72
C MET A 127 -0.79 11.14 0.52
N SER A 128 -0.51 12.45 0.56
CA SER A 128 -0.98 13.36 1.61
C SER A 128 -2.50 13.35 1.71
N LEU A 129 -3.22 13.59 0.61
CA LEU A 129 -4.69 13.60 0.60
C LEU A 129 -5.33 12.26 0.95
N CYS A 130 -4.66 11.13 0.65
CA CYS A 130 -5.11 9.81 1.11
C CYS A 130 -5.02 9.67 2.64
N LYS A 131 -4.01 10.27 3.28
CA LYS A 131 -3.78 10.18 4.72
C LYS A 131 -4.60 11.19 5.53
N SER A 132 -4.65 12.46 5.10
CA SER A 132 -5.35 13.53 5.84
C SER A 132 -6.84 13.65 5.51
N GLY A 133 -7.26 13.21 4.32
CA GLY A 133 -8.59 13.51 3.80
C GLY A 133 -8.75 14.99 3.42
N PHE A 134 -9.89 15.33 2.81
CA PHE A 134 -10.17 16.68 2.32
C PHE A 134 -11.65 16.90 2.04
N LYS A 135 -12.08 18.15 1.96
CA LYS A 135 -13.40 18.52 1.43
C LYS A 135 -13.29 18.83 -0.07
N TYR A 136 -14.29 18.41 -0.85
CA TYR A 136 -14.35 18.63 -2.29
C TYR A 136 -15.80 18.78 -2.74
N ASP A 137 -16.04 19.56 -3.80
CA ASP A 137 -17.38 19.73 -4.36
C ASP A 137 -17.67 18.71 -5.46
N ASP A 138 -18.84 18.09 -5.40
CA ASP A 138 -19.35 17.16 -6.40
C ASP A 138 -20.76 17.60 -6.82
N ASN A 139 -20.86 18.18 -8.02
CA ASN A 139 -22.09 18.73 -8.60
C ASN A 139 -22.81 19.71 -7.65
N GLY A 140 -22.09 20.72 -7.15
CA GLY A 140 -22.64 21.76 -6.28
C GLY A 140 -22.91 21.32 -4.84
N LYS A 141 -22.50 20.10 -4.45
CA LYS A 141 -22.58 19.62 -3.06
C LYS A 141 -21.19 19.35 -2.51
N THR A 142 -20.81 20.05 -1.45
CA THR A 142 -19.57 19.78 -0.71
C THR A 142 -19.65 18.41 -0.04
N ARG A 143 -18.62 17.59 -0.26
CA ARG A 143 -18.44 16.26 0.30
C ARG A 143 -17.10 16.16 1.01
N THR A 144 -16.96 15.16 1.88
CA THR A 144 -15.71 14.87 2.58
C THR A 144 -15.13 13.56 2.09
N PHE A 145 -13.91 13.61 1.57
CA PHE A 145 -13.06 12.45 1.41
C PHE A 145 -12.41 12.17 2.77
N ARG A 146 -12.77 11.04 3.41
CA ARG A 146 -12.18 10.64 4.69
C ARG A 146 -10.77 10.07 4.49
N PRO A 147 -9.87 10.19 5.49
CA PRO A 147 -8.64 9.40 5.54
C PRO A 147 -8.85 7.96 5.13
N ASN A 148 -7.96 7.43 4.27
CA ASN A 148 -7.95 6.05 3.84
C ASN A 148 -6.51 5.56 3.68
N GLU A 149 -5.98 5.02 4.76
CA GLU A 149 -4.63 4.46 4.82
C GLU A 149 -4.45 3.26 3.87
N GLN A 150 -5.45 2.38 3.74
CA GLN A 150 -5.39 1.27 2.77
C GLN A 150 -5.21 1.77 1.34
N LEU A 151 -5.77 2.94 0.98
CA LEU A 151 -5.57 3.54 -0.34
C LEU A 151 -4.14 4.07 -0.51
N ALA A 152 -3.59 4.72 0.52
CA ALA A 152 -2.20 5.15 0.54
C ALA A 152 -1.25 3.94 0.42
N MET A 153 -1.46 2.88 1.20
CA MET A 153 -0.67 1.65 1.14
C MET A 153 -0.77 0.97 -0.23
N THR A 154 -1.96 0.96 -0.85
CA THR A 154 -2.16 0.47 -2.23
C THR A 154 -1.25 1.20 -3.23
N PHE A 155 -1.16 2.53 -3.12
CA PHE A 155 -0.34 3.34 -4.03
C PHE A 155 1.16 3.25 -3.73
N LEU A 156 1.55 3.18 -2.45
CA LEU A 156 2.93 2.93 -2.03
C LEU A 156 3.45 1.61 -2.59
N LEU A 157 2.70 0.52 -2.41
CA LEU A 157 2.99 -0.80 -2.96
C LEU A 157 3.10 -0.75 -4.49
N GLN A 158 2.17 -0.06 -5.16
CA GLN A 158 2.17 0.03 -6.61
C GLN A 158 3.35 0.83 -7.18
N ALA A 159 3.75 1.91 -6.51
CA ALA A 159 4.88 2.77 -6.90
C ALA A 159 6.25 2.14 -6.61
N ASN A 160 6.37 1.26 -5.60
CA ASN A 160 7.64 0.60 -5.27
C ASN A 160 7.82 -0.78 -5.92
N LEU A 161 6.74 -1.55 -6.09
CA LEU A 161 6.81 -2.90 -6.66
C LEU A 161 6.53 -2.92 -8.17
N GLY A 162 6.01 -1.83 -8.73
CA GLY A 162 5.65 -1.74 -10.14
C GLY A 162 4.54 -2.71 -10.56
N LEU A 163 3.77 -3.27 -9.63
CA LEU A 163 2.76 -4.30 -9.91
C LEU A 163 1.49 -3.69 -10.55
N ARG A 164 0.68 -4.52 -11.22
CA ARG A 164 -0.65 -4.07 -11.67
C ARG A 164 -1.59 -4.08 -10.47
N ILE A 165 -2.60 -3.20 -10.48
CA ILE A 165 -3.53 -3.07 -9.35
C ILE A 165 -4.27 -4.38 -9.03
N SER A 166 -4.45 -5.28 -10.00
CA SER A 166 -5.00 -6.63 -9.76
C SER A 166 -4.12 -7.54 -8.91
N ASP A 167 -2.81 -7.29 -8.92
CA ASP A 167 -1.78 -8.12 -8.31
C ASP A 167 -1.36 -7.50 -6.96
N VAL A 168 -1.31 -6.16 -6.86
CA VAL A 168 -1.21 -5.43 -5.57
C VAL A 168 -2.31 -5.84 -4.59
N LEU A 169 -3.56 -5.93 -5.07
CA LEU A 169 -4.72 -6.35 -4.25
C LEU A 169 -4.75 -7.86 -3.91
N LYS A 170 -3.69 -8.61 -4.27
CA LYS A 170 -3.47 -10.02 -3.91
C LYS A 170 -2.24 -10.22 -3.02
N LEU A 171 -1.46 -9.17 -2.74
CA LEU A 171 -0.28 -9.31 -1.90
C LEU A 171 -0.70 -9.67 -0.47
N THR A 172 -0.04 -10.68 0.08
CA THR A 172 -0.14 -11.09 1.48
C THR A 172 1.26 -10.95 2.12
N PRO A 173 1.40 -10.89 3.46
CA PRO A 173 2.73 -10.89 4.06
C PRO A 173 3.58 -12.10 3.63
N SER A 174 2.96 -13.27 3.38
CA SER A 174 3.65 -14.46 2.86
C SER A 174 4.19 -14.33 1.44
N THR A 175 3.72 -13.37 0.63
CA THR A 175 4.32 -13.06 -0.69
C THR A 175 5.61 -12.25 -0.57
N LEU A 176 6.02 -11.88 0.66
CA LEU A 176 7.11 -10.94 0.97
C LEU A 176 8.12 -11.55 1.97
N LYS A 177 8.52 -12.80 1.72
CA LYS A 177 9.43 -13.59 2.57
C LYS A 177 10.90 -13.34 2.21
N ASN A 178 11.79 -13.41 3.21
CA ASN A 178 13.25 -13.38 3.04
C ASN A 178 13.80 -12.22 2.17
N ASP A 179 13.20 -11.03 2.29
CA ASP A 179 13.52 -9.82 1.49
C ASP A 179 13.17 -9.93 0.00
N LYS A 180 12.32 -10.90 -0.39
CA LYS A 180 11.89 -11.14 -1.76
C LYS A 180 10.38 -10.99 -1.93
N LEU A 181 9.98 -10.49 -3.09
CA LEU A 181 8.63 -10.62 -3.64
C LEU A 181 8.53 -11.94 -4.38
N GLU A 182 7.53 -12.76 -4.03
CA GLU A 182 7.16 -13.98 -4.73
C GLU A 182 5.65 -13.99 -4.98
N ILE A 183 5.23 -13.81 -6.24
CA ILE A 183 3.82 -13.75 -6.61
C ILE A 183 3.57 -14.31 -8.02
N ILE A 184 2.47 -15.04 -8.19
CA ILE A 184 1.95 -15.42 -9.51
C ILE A 184 1.02 -14.31 -10.02
N GLU A 185 1.41 -13.61 -11.10
CA GLU A 185 0.63 -12.53 -11.70
C GLU A 185 -0.75 -13.03 -12.15
N LYS A 186 -1.84 -12.35 -11.73
CA LYS A 186 -3.21 -12.74 -12.13
C LYS A 186 -3.43 -12.69 -13.64
N LYS A 187 -2.78 -11.74 -14.33
CA LYS A 187 -3.03 -11.50 -15.76
C LYS A 187 -2.34 -12.51 -16.67
N THR A 188 -1.13 -12.95 -16.31
CA THR A 188 -0.24 -13.71 -17.20
C THR A 188 0.01 -15.14 -16.72
N GLY A 189 -0.29 -15.45 -15.45
CA GLY A 189 0.07 -16.73 -14.83
C GLY A 189 1.57 -16.89 -14.56
N LYS A 190 2.39 -15.88 -14.87
CA LYS A 190 3.83 -15.93 -14.64
C LYS A 190 4.17 -15.73 -13.17
N LEU A 191 5.14 -16.49 -12.67
CA LEU A 191 5.84 -16.17 -11.44
C LEU A 191 6.62 -14.86 -11.62
N GLN A 192 6.53 -13.97 -10.65
CA GLN A 192 7.44 -12.84 -10.47
C GLN A 192 8.18 -13.05 -9.15
N TYR A 193 9.50 -13.22 -9.25
CA TYR A 193 10.40 -13.47 -8.13
C TYR A 193 11.57 -12.49 -8.21
N ARG A 194 11.74 -11.65 -7.18
CA ARG A 194 12.85 -10.67 -7.09
C ARG A 194 13.01 -10.11 -5.69
N ASP A 195 14.20 -9.61 -5.38
CA ASP A 195 14.46 -8.92 -4.13
C ASP A 195 13.69 -7.58 -4.06
N ILE A 196 13.36 -7.14 -2.84
CA ILE A 196 12.66 -5.89 -2.56
C ILE A 196 13.39 -5.03 -1.52
N ASN A 197 13.07 -3.74 -1.50
CA ASN A 197 13.64 -2.81 -0.54
C ASN A 197 13.25 -3.18 0.91
N LYS A 198 14.25 -3.29 1.79
CA LYS A 198 14.08 -3.69 3.21
C LYS A 198 13.22 -2.70 4.02
N ASN A 199 13.27 -1.40 3.71
CA ASN A 199 12.42 -0.38 4.35
C ASN A 199 10.95 -0.58 3.93
N LEU A 200 10.68 -0.75 2.63
CA LEU A 200 9.33 -1.09 2.15
C LEU A 200 8.79 -2.36 2.84
N LYS A 201 9.61 -3.39 2.96
CA LYS A 201 9.27 -4.61 3.70
C LYS A 201 8.89 -4.28 5.15
N GLY A 202 9.71 -3.51 5.87
CA GLY A 202 9.44 -3.06 7.24
C GLY A 202 8.07 -2.38 7.38
N ILE A 203 7.79 -1.38 6.54
CA ILE A 203 6.52 -0.67 6.49
C ILE A 203 5.32 -1.62 6.28
N ILE A 204 5.48 -2.65 5.45
CA ILE A 204 4.39 -3.62 5.19
C ILE A 204 4.15 -4.55 6.38
N TYR A 205 5.19 -5.00 7.07
CA TYR A 205 5.04 -5.84 8.27
C TYR A 205 4.48 -5.03 9.45
N GLU A 206 4.93 -3.78 9.64
CA GLU A 206 4.36 -2.86 10.63
C GLU A 206 2.86 -2.63 10.37
N TYR A 207 2.50 -2.27 9.13
CA TYR A 207 1.11 -2.11 8.70
C TYR A 207 0.26 -3.38 8.93
N ALA A 208 0.82 -4.55 8.63
CA ALA A 208 0.15 -5.83 8.83
C ALA A 208 -0.07 -6.15 10.32
N LEU A 209 0.90 -5.86 11.19
CA LEU A 209 0.77 -6.03 12.64
C LEU A 209 -0.30 -5.10 13.22
N ASP A 210 -0.26 -3.80 12.89
CA ASP A 210 -1.22 -2.81 13.41
C ASP A 210 -2.66 -3.09 12.95
N HIS A 211 -2.84 -3.75 11.80
CA HIS A 211 -4.14 -4.14 11.25
C HIS A 211 -4.52 -5.61 11.54
N ASN A 212 -3.75 -6.34 12.36
CA ASN A 212 -3.94 -7.77 12.67
C ASN A 212 -4.10 -8.67 11.43
N ILE A 213 -3.35 -8.37 10.36
CA ILE A 213 -3.40 -9.08 9.08
C ILE A 213 -2.56 -10.36 9.16
N LYS A 214 -3.20 -11.51 8.92
CA LYS A 214 -2.53 -12.81 8.95
C LYS A 214 -1.57 -12.98 7.76
N ALA A 215 -0.60 -13.88 7.91
CA ALA A 215 0.44 -14.08 6.90
C ALA A 215 -0.09 -14.50 5.52
N ASP A 216 -1.25 -15.15 5.46
CA ASP A 216 -1.97 -15.61 4.26
C ASP A 216 -3.10 -14.66 3.82
N GLU A 217 -3.38 -13.60 4.58
CA GLU A 217 -4.44 -12.64 4.28
C GLU A 217 -3.95 -11.50 3.37
N CYS A 218 -4.82 -11.00 2.49
CA CYS A 218 -4.51 -9.83 1.66
C CYS A 218 -4.23 -8.58 2.52
N ILE A 219 -3.08 -7.95 2.30
CA ILE A 219 -2.67 -6.68 2.93
C ILE A 219 -3.70 -5.58 2.66
N ILE A 220 -4.28 -5.57 1.45
CA ILE A 220 -5.27 -4.58 1.03
C ILE A 220 -6.65 -5.23 0.89
N LYS A 221 -7.62 -4.78 1.70
CA LYS A 221 -9.01 -5.27 1.70
C LYS A 221 -9.92 -4.47 0.74
N LEU A 222 -9.38 -3.45 0.05
CA LEU A 222 -10.09 -2.63 -0.94
C LEU A 222 -10.41 -3.36 -2.26
N LYS A 223 -11.65 -3.21 -2.75
CA LYS A 223 -12.03 -3.65 -4.11
C LYS A 223 -11.48 -2.69 -5.17
N ARG A 224 -11.00 -3.22 -6.30
CA ARG A 224 -10.44 -2.43 -7.44
C ARG A 224 -11.32 -1.25 -7.89
N ARG A 225 -12.64 -1.44 -7.95
CA ARG A 225 -13.61 -0.37 -8.29
C ARG A 225 -13.60 0.77 -7.26
N GLY A 226 -13.39 0.45 -5.98
CA GLY A 226 -13.20 1.40 -4.89
C GLY A 226 -11.92 2.21 -5.07
N VAL A 227 -10.78 1.56 -5.30
CA VAL A 227 -9.49 2.23 -5.59
C VAL A 227 -9.63 3.20 -6.77
N HIS A 228 -10.21 2.75 -7.89
CA HIS A 228 -10.39 3.60 -9.07
C HIS A 228 -11.34 4.78 -8.82
N LYS A 229 -12.44 4.57 -8.09
CA LYS A 229 -13.39 5.65 -7.72
C LYS A 229 -12.70 6.69 -6.83
N GLN A 230 -11.98 6.25 -5.81
CA GLN A 230 -11.32 7.16 -4.86
C GLN A 230 -10.17 7.93 -5.52
N LEU A 231 -9.34 7.27 -6.34
CA LEU A 231 -8.33 7.95 -7.14
C LEU A 231 -8.95 9.02 -8.04
N SER A 232 -10.08 8.73 -8.71
CA SER A 232 -10.75 9.69 -9.57
C SER A 232 -11.22 10.94 -8.81
N ILE A 233 -11.61 10.82 -7.53
CA ILE A 233 -11.99 11.97 -6.70
C ILE A 233 -10.74 12.84 -6.43
N ILE A 234 -9.65 12.21 -6.02
CA ILE A 234 -8.37 12.89 -5.74
C ILE A 234 -7.82 13.59 -6.99
N THR A 235 -7.81 12.92 -8.14
CA THR A 235 -7.31 13.52 -9.39
C THR A 235 -8.19 14.66 -9.88
N ASN A 236 -9.51 14.57 -9.71
CA ASN A 236 -10.42 15.66 -10.06
C ASN A 236 -10.19 16.89 -9.15
N TYR A 237 -10.04 16.67 -7.85
CA TYR A 237 -9.75 17.72 -6.87
C TYR A 237 -8.41 18.43 -7.16
N LEU A 238 -7.35 17.65 -7.40
CA LEU A 238 -6.04 18.18 -7.80
C LEU A 238 -5.97 18.69 -9.25
N LYS A 239 -7.07 18.63 -10.01
CA LYS A 239 -7.16 18.97 -11.45
C LYS A 239 -6.16 18.21 -12.34
N LEU A 240 -5.72 17.04 -11.91
CA LEU A 240 -4.75 16.19 -12.62
C LEU A 240 -5.40 15.48 -13.81
N THR A 241 -4.79 15.62 -14.98
CA THR A 241 -5.21 14.94 -16.21
C THR A 241 -4.34 13.71 -16.49
N ASN A 242 -4.97 12.68 -17.06
CA ASN A 242 -4.32 11.45 -17.51
C ASN A 242 -3.64 10.62 -16.40
N ILE A 243 -4.14 10.73 -15.17
CA ILE A 243 -3.74 9.88 -14.04
C ILE A 243 -4.71 8.70 -13.85
N SER A 244 -4.18 7.53 -13.51
CA SER A 244 -4.93 6.33 -13.15
C SER A 244 -4.09 5.42 -12.24
N SER A 245 -4.61 4.27 -11.81
CA SER A 245 -3.81 3.26 -11.11
C SER A 245 -2.60 2.79 -11.94
N HIS A 246 -2.64 2.92 -13.27
CA HIS A 246 -1.50 2.62 -14.12
C HIS A 246 -0.37 3.66 -14.01
N SER A 247 -0.67 4.88 -13.57
CA SER A 247 0.31 5.97 -13.43
C SER A 247 1.34 5.71 -12.33
N PHE A 248 0.96 5.00 -11.26
CA PHE A 248 1.90 4.54 -10.22
C PHE A 248 2.87 3.46 -10.74
N ARG A 249 2.38 2.49 -11.54
CA ARG A 249 3.26 1.53 -12.24
C ARG A 249 4.17 2.22 -13.26
N LYS A 250 3.69 3.30 -13.91
CA LYS A 250 4.50 4.12 -14.81
C LYS A 250 5.55 4.97 -14.08
N LEU A 251 5.24 5.50 -12.89
CA LEU A 251 6.21 6.14 -12.00
C LEU A 251 7.34 5.17 -11.68
N TYR A 252 7.03 3.97 -11.14
CA TYR A 252 8.03 2.91 -10.93
C TYR A 252 8.89 2.65 -12.19
N SER A 253 8.21 2.52 -13.33
CA SER A 253 8.88 2.20 -14.60
C SER A 253 9.87 3.29 -15.02
N MET A 254 9.51 4.57 -14.85
CA MET A 254 10.37 5.70 -15.17
C MET A 254 11.52 5.84 -14.16
N THR A 255 11.25 5.64 -12.86
CA THR A 255 12.28 5.67 -11.81
C THR A 255 13.34 4.61 -12.04
N VAL A 256 12.95 3.36 -12.34
CA VAL A 256 13.90 2.29 -12.70
C VAL A 256 14.66 2.68 -13.97
N TYR A 257 13.95 3.02 -15.04
CA TYR A 257 14.57 3.30 -16.34
C TYR A 257 15.61 4.42 -16.30
N ASN A 258 15.37 5.47 -15.51
CA ASN A 258 16.32 6.55 -15.32
C ASN A 258 17.46 6.19 -14.36
N ALA A 259 17.24 5.31 -13.38
CA ALA A 259 18.27 4.84 -12.46
C ALA A 259 19.19 3.76 -13.06
N THR A 260 18.82 3.20 -14.22
CA THR A 260 19.59 2.19 -14.96
C THR A 260 20.07 2.73 -16.32
N ASP A 261 20.27 4.05 -16.42
CA ASP A 261 20.74 4.79 -17.61
C ASP A 261 20.04 4.42 -18.93
N GLY A 262 18.78 4.02 -18.86
CA GLY A 262 17.95 3.66 -20.01
C GLY A 262 17.91 2.17 -20.37
N ASP A 263 18.35 1.26 -19.50
CA ASP A 263 18.16 -0.19 -19.70
C ASP A 263 16.67 -0.58 -19.72
N ILE A 264 16.17 -0.86 -20.93
CA ILE A 264 14.79 -1.29 -21.17
C ILE A 264 14.58 -2.79 -20.98
N GLU A 265 15.63 -3.61 -21.06
CA GLU A 265 15.54 -5.06 -20.90
C GLU A 265 15.45 -5.43 -19.43
N LEU A 266 16.29 -4.84 -18.57
CA LEU A 266 16.15 -4.96 -17.12
C LEU A 266 14.76 -4.50 -16.66
N LEU A 267 14.23 -3.40 -17.22
CA LEU A 267 12.86 -2.98 -16.94
C LEU A 267 11.81 -3.99 -17.46
N LYS A 268 12.03 -4.64 -18.61
CA LYS A 268 11.13 -5.68 -19.14
C LYS A 268 11.04 -6.86 -18.18
N GLU A 269 12.17 -7.32 -17.63
CA GLU A 269 12.21 -8.40 -16.63
C GLU A 269 11.57 -7.96 -15.31
N LEU A 270 11.91 -6.77 -14.78
CA LEU A 270 11.33 -6.22 -13.54
C LEU A 270 9.81 -6.02 -13.62
N LEU A 271 9.26 -5.75 -14.80
CA LEU A 271 7.82 -5.64 -15.06
C LEU A 271 7.17 -6.97 -15.49
N ASN A 272 7.94 -8.05 -15.61
CA ASN A 272 7.53 -9.38 -16.09
C ASN A 272 6.80 -9.34 -17.45
N HIS A 273 7.29 -8.53 -18.37
CA HIS A 273 6.73 -8.39 -19.72
C HIS A 273 7.32 -9.41 -20.70
N SER A 274 6.51 -9.87 -21.65
CA SER A 274 6.98 -10.79 -22.72
C SER A 274 7.72 -10.09 -23.86
N SER A 275 7.72 -8.75 -23.93
CA SER A 275 8.38 -8.00 -25.01
C SER A 275 8.71 -6.56 -24.63
N ILE A 276 9.81 -6.05 -25.19
CA ILE A 276 10.20 -4.63 -25.09
C ILE A 276 9.05 -3.71 -25.53
N ALA A 277 8.36 -4.04 -26.62
CA ALA A 277 7.20 -3.28 -27.12
C ALA A 277 6.03 -3.15 -26.10
N THR A 278 5.96 -4.07 -25.12
CA THR A 278 5.03 -3.93 -23.99
C THR A 278 5.56 -2.95 -22.95
N THR A 279 6.86 -3.00 -22.65
CA THR A 279 7.57 -2.11 -21.71
C THR A 279 7.64 -0.66 -22.20
N GLN A 280 7.86 -0.43 -23.49
CA GLN A 280 7.88 0.91 -24.11
C GLN A 280 6.61 1.73 -23.80
N LYS A 281 5.45 1.08 -23.59
CA LYS A 281 4.19 1.75 -23.24
C LYS A 281 4.21 2.40 -21.84
N TYR A 282 5.19 2.08 -21.01
CA TYR A 282 5.35 2.58 -19.65
C TYR A 282 6.35 3.72 -19.54
N ILE A 283 7.38 3.72 -20.39
CA ILE A 283 8.33 4.83 -20.55
C ILE A 283 7.66 5.90 -21.42
N ARG A 284 7.77 7.17 -21.04
CA ARG A 284 7.34 8.30 -21.86
C ARG A 284 8.56 9.16 -22.17
N ARG A 285 9.02 9.15 -23.41
CA ARG A 285 9.95 10.16 -23.90
C ARG A 285 9.18 11.43 -24.27
N THR A 286 9.74 12.57 -23.90
CA THR A 286 9.28 13.91 -24.29
C THR A 286 9.99 14.35 -25.56
N GLN A 287 9.36 15.22 -26.35
CA GLN A 287 10.03 15.81 -27.52
C GLN A 287 11.25 16.66 -27.10
N GLN A 288 11.23 17.22 -25.89
CA GLN A 288 12.35 18.00 -25.33
C GLN A 288 13.59 17.13 -25.09
N GLU A 289 13.43 15.92 -24.53
CA GLU A 289 14.55 14.96 -24.41
C GLU A 289 15.10 14.56 -25.77
N ILE A 290 14.23 14.25 -26.74
CA ILE A 290 14.63 13.87 -28.10
C ILE A 290 15.43 15.00 -28.75
N ASN A 291 14.91 16.23 -28.70
CA ASN A 291 15.58 17.41 -29.26
C ASN A 291 16.92 17.67 -28.57
N LYS A 292 16.97 17.60 -27.23
CA LYS A 292 18.20 17.81 -26.45
C LYS A 292 19.30 16.85 -26.87
N VAL A 293 19.00 15.55 -26.93
CA VAL A 293 19.96 14.52 -27.36
C VAL A 293 20.38 14.74 -28.82
N SER A 294 19.43 15.03 -29.70
CA SER A 294 19.72 15.31 -31.11
C SER A 294 20.61 16.54 -31.30
N SER A 295 20.48 17.57 -30.46
CA SER A 295 21.31 18.78 -30.51
C SER A 295 22.67 18.65 -29.83
N SER A 296 22.86 17.64 -28.96
CA SER A 296 24.15 17.42 -28.27
C SER A 296 25.10 16.50 -29.04
N ILE A 297 24.64 15.91 -30.14
CA ILE A 297 25.50 15.10 -31.01
C ILE A 297 26.20 16.05 -31.98
N ASP A 298 27.50 16.22 -31.77
CA ASP A 298 28.36 17.02 -32.63
C ASP A 298 29.63 16.24 -32.98
N PHE A 299 29.84 16.03 -34.28
CA PHE A 299 31.06 15.46 -34.87
C PHE A 299 31.72 16.43 -35.86
N THR A 300 31.28 17.69 -35.96
CA THR A 300 31.84 18.67 -36.91
C THR A 300 33.26 19.06 -36.58
N TYR A 301 33.76 18.77 -35.37
CA TYR A 301 35.17 18.90 -35.01
C TYR A 301 36.12 18.00 -35.83
N SER A 302 35.58 17.04 -36.59
CA SER A 302 36.32 16.15 -37.50
C SER A 302 36.22 16.55 -38.97
N TRP A 303 35.71 17.75 -39.28
CA TRP A 303 35.44 18.25 -40.63
C TRP A 303 36.17 19.57 -40.90
#